data_AF-A0A524MUZ8-F1
#
_entry.id   AF-A0A524MUZ8-F1
#
_cell.length_a   1.000
_cell.length_b   1.000
_cell.length_c   1.000
_cell.angle_alpha   90.00
_cell.angle_beta   90.00
_cell.angle_gamma   90.00
#
_symmetry.space_group_name_H-M   'P 1'
#
loop_
_entity.id
_entity.type
_entity.pdbx_description
1 polymer ?
#
loop_
_entity_poly.entity_id
_entity_poly.type
_entity_poly.pdbx_seq_one_letter_code
_entity_poly.pdbx_strand_id
1 'polypeptide(L)'
;MYKHLGAGFGHITPEYMKAMYRNAGKLPKGHWDKIVADYKKTGEWGEISTGHASNALTAVMKPSEGLFSLCTGPAKRGLTPLMPGSTLPLYNATNAFYEIKLEETPEQMMVYTRDMATAFIKEAEAILKGKELNLGTRKMLEGYLSMAHEEFKRAENLKTDASIYCVASAVRCYTRAQVRARQVINAINPPSSNPVDLL
;
A
#
# COMPACT_ATOMS: atom_id res chain seq x y z
N MET A 1 9.73 8.82 -14.15
CA MET A 1 8.72 7.89 -14.71
C MET A 1 9.15 7.27 -16.04
N TYR A 2 9.32 8.04 -17.12
CA TYR A 2 9.64 7.50 -18.46
C TYR A 2 10.87 6.58 -18.49
N LYS A 3 11.97 6.97 -17.81
CA LYS A 3 13.17 6.14 -17.69
C LYS A 3 12.90 4.77 -17.07
N HIS A 4 12.08 4.70 -16.02
CA HIS A 4 11.70 3.43 -15.39
C HIS A 4 10.81 2.61 -16.32
N LEU A 5 9.77 3.21 -16.91
CA LEU A 5 8.90 2.50 -17.86
C LEU A 5 9.68 1.93 -19.06
N GLY A 6 10.65 2.68 -19.57
CA GLY A 6 11.55 2.21 -20.63
C GLY A 6 12.44 1.06 -20.17
N ALA A 7 13.02 1.14 -18.96
CA ALA A 7 13.84 0.06 -18.41
C ALA A 7 13.04 -1.22 -18.16
N GLY A 8 11.77 -1.11 -17.78
CA GLY A 8 10.88 -2.25 -17.56
C GLY A 8 10.14 -2.74 -18.79
N PHE A 9 10.44 -2.26 -20.00
CA PHE A 9 9.71 -2.63 -21.21
C PHE A 9 9.65 -4.16 -21.38
N GLY A 10 8.45 -4.71 -21.53
CA GLY A 10 8.20 -6.16 -21.59
C GLY A 10 8.14 -6.89 -20.24
N HIS A 11 8.52 -6.24 -19.15
CA HIS A 11 8.62 -6.83 -17.80
C HIS A 11 7.83 -6.04 -16.73
N ILE A 12 6.90 -5.17 -17.14
CA ILE A 12 6.08 -4.38 -16.21
C ILE A 12 5.04 -5.28 -15.53
N THR A 13 5.31 -5.67 -14.28
CA THR A 13 4.39 -6.40 -13.41
C THR A 13 3.62 -5.45 -12.48
N PRO A 14 2.54 -5.91 -11.81
CA PRO A 14 1.89 -5.12 -10.77
C PRO A 14 2.86 -4.69 -9.68
N GLU A 15 3.80 -5.55 -9.29
CA GLU A 15 4.83 -5.27 -8.29
C GLU A 15 5.81 -4.19 -8.76
N TYR A 16 6.18 -4.21 -10.04
CA TYR A 16 6.97 -3.15 -10.69
C TYR A 16 6.27 -1.79 -10.55
N MET A 17 4.98 -1.74 -10.88
CA MET A 17 4.17 -0.53 -10.77
C MET A 17 4.00 -0.08 -9.30
N LYS A 18 3.75 -1.01 -8.37
CA LYS A 18 3.70 -0.72 -6.93
C LYS A 18 5.04 -0.12 -6.46
N ALA A 19 6.19 -0.63 -6.93
CA ALA A 19 7.52 -0.10 -6.60
C ALA A 19 7.76 1.31 -7.17
N MET A 20 7.28 1.61 -8.39
CA MET A 20 7.31 2.97 -8.96
C MET A 20 6.61 3.99 -8.06
N TYR A 21 5.47 3.64 -7.46
CA TYR A 21 4.75 4.53 -6.55
C TYR A 21 5.35 4.61 -5.14
N ARG A 22 6.26 3.70 -4.79
CA ARG A 22 7.06 3.78 -3.54
C ARG A 22 8.36 4.56 -3.71
N ASN A 23 8.73 4.86 -4.95
CA ASN A 23 9.92 5.64 -5.25
C ASN A 23 9.68 7.12 -4.92
N ALA A 24 10.47 7.70 -4.03
CA ALA A 24 10.36 9.11 -3.67
C ALA A 24 11.15 9.99 -4.65
N GLY A 25 10.72 11.23 -4.79
CA GLY A 25 11.53 12.28 -5.38
C GLY A 25 12.68 12.70 -4.46
N LYS A 26 13.33 13.81 -4.83
CA LYS A 26 14.37 14.44 -3.99
C LYS A 26 14.00 15.89 -3.73
N LEU A 27 14.13 16.30 -2.48
CA LEU A 27 14.01 17.70 -2.11
C LEU A 27 15.25 18.48 -2.57
N PRO A 28 15.11 19.77 -2.93
CA PRO A 28 16.24 20.67 -3.01
C PRO A 28 17.02 20.69 -1.68
N LYS A 29 18.33 21.00 -1.74
CA LYS A 29 19.16 21.11 -0.52
C LYS A 29 18.87 22.43 0.19
N GLY A 30 18.89 22.41 1.52
CA GLY A 30 18.81 23.60 2.37
C GLY A 30 17.62 23.58 3.33
N HIS A 31 17.42 24.70 4.02
CA HIS A 31 16.30 24.87 4.94
C HIS A 31 14.98 25.01 4.17
N TRP A 32 13.90 24.43 4.73
CA TRP A 32 12.58 24.41 4.11
C TRP A 32 12.10 25.80 3.69
N ASP A 33 12.20 26.81 4.55
CA ASP A 33 11.71 28.16 4.25
C ASP A 33 12.40 28.79 3.03
N LYS A 34 13.71 28.54 2.88
CA LYS A 34 14.48 28.97 1.72
C LYS A 34 14.03 28.23 0.46
N ILE A 35 13.88 26.90 0.55
CA ILE A 35 13.40 26.06 -0.55
C ILE A 35 12.03 26.55 -1.05
N VAL A 36 11.10 26.86 -0.14
CA VAL A 36 9.77 27.38 -0.50
C VAL A 36 9.85 28.77 -1.13
N ALA A 37 10.69 29.66 -0.59
CA ALA A 37 10.88 31.00 -1.14
C ALA A 37 11.51 30.96 -2.55
N ASP A 38 12.48 30.09 -2.77
CA ASP A 38 13.15 29.92 -4.06
C ASP A 38 12.19 29.32 -5.08
N TYR A 39 11.44 28.26 -4.73
CA TYR A 39 10.40 27.69 -5.60
C TYR A 39 9.35 28.73 -6.04
N LYS A 40 8.90 29.61 -5.13
CA LYS A 40 7.95 30.69 -5.48
C LYS A 40 8.51 31.69 -6.50
N LYS A 41 9.84 31.85 -6.57
CA LYS A 41 10.51 32.78 -7.48
C LYS A 41 10.84 32.13 -8.82
N THR A 42 11.33 30.89 -8.81
CA THR A 42 11.90 30.23 -10.00
C THR A 42 11.01 29.13 -10.56
N GLY A 43 10.08 28.60 -9.77
CA GLY A 43 9.34 27.38 -10.10
C GLY A 43 10.18 26.10 -10.02
N GLU A 44 11.47 26.20 -9.67
CA GLU A 44 12.37 25.05 -9.63
C GLU A 44 12.12 24.21 -8.38
N TRP A 45 11.83 22.93 -8.60
CA TRP A 45 11.77 21.91 -7.58
C TRP A 45 12.93 20.92 -7.73
N GLY A 46 13.07 20.01 -6.77
CA GLY A 46 14.00 18.91 -6.90
C GLY A 46 13.48 17.82 -7.85
N GLU A 47 13.90 16.58 -7.63
CA GLU A 47 13.45 15.47 -8.46
C GLU A 47 11.99 15.13 -8.13
N ILE A 48 11.10 15.23 -9.13
CA ILE A 48 9.70 14.82 -9.00
C ILE A 48 9.57 13.32 -9.30
N SER A 49 8.87 12.61 -8.43
CA SER A 49 8.53 11.20 -8.62
C SER A 49 7.02 10.99 -8.67
N THR A 50 6.63 9.86 -9.25
CA THR A 50 5.24 9.35 -9.26
C THR A 50 4.76 8.99 -7.87
N GLY A 51 5.66 8.56 -6.99
CA GLY A 51 5.40 8.43 -5.57
C GLY A 51 5.67 9.73 -4.83
N HIS A 52 4.63 10.34 -4.28
CA HIS A 52 4.74 11.57 -3.49
C HIS A 52 3.71 11.66 -2.35
N ALA A 53 3.96 12.52 -1.37
CA ALA A 53 3.11 12.68 -0.18
C ALA A 53 1.69 13.20 -0.44
N SER A 54 1.38 13.58 -1.68
CA SER A 54 0.06 14.04 -2.12
C SER A 54 -0.74 12.96 -2.84
N ASN A 55 -0.25 11.73 -2.95
CA ASN A 55 -1.07 10.62 -3.45
C ASN A 55 -2.13 10.25 -2.42
N ALA A 56 -3.39 10.60 -2.70
CA ALA A 56 -4.52 10.27 -1.84
C ALA A 56 -4.95 8.81 -1.95
N LEU A 57 -4.94 8.30 -3.17
CA LEU A 57 -5.22 6.91 -3.52
C LEU A 57 -4.23 6.51 -4.62
N THR A 58 -3.64 5.32 -4.48
CA THR A 58 -2.80 4.73 -5.54
C THR A 58 -3.41 3.40 -5.93
N ALA A 59 -3.86 3.29 -7.17
CA ALA A 59 -4.37 2.05 -7.74
C ALA A 59 -3.35 1.46 -8.72
N VAL A 60 -3.16 0.15 -8.67
CA VAL A 60 -2.40 -0.62 -9.65
C VAL A 60 -3.29 -1.76 -10.13
N MET A 61 -3.39 -1.93 -11.44
CA MET A 61 -4.31 -2.89 -12.05
C MET A 61 -3.58 -3.74 -13.08
N LYS A 62 -4.04 -4.98 -13.25
CA LYS A 62 -3.70 -5.84 -14.39
C LYS A 62 -4.99 -6.41 -14.97
N PRO A 63 -5.65 -5.65 -15.87
CA PRO A 63 -6.98 -6.01 -16.36
C PRO A 63 -7.06 -7.38 -17.02
N SER A 64 -5.99 -7.81 -17.70
CA SER A 64 -5.89 -9.15 -18.31
C SER A 64 -5.98 -10.30 -17.30
N GLU A 65 -5.77 -10.03 -16.02
CA GLU A 65 -5.85 -11.01 -14.92
C GLU A 65 -6.96 -10.66 -13.91
N GLY A 66 -7.76 -9.61 -14.19
CA GLY A 66 -8.78 -9.13 -13.27
C GLY A 66 -8.24 -8.50 -11.98
N LEU A 67 -6.92 -8.25 -11.86
CA LEU A 67 -6.33 -7.78 -10.60
C LEU A 67 -6.52 -6.28 -10.40
N PHE A 68 -6.92 -5.91 -9.18
CA PHE A 68 -7.00 -4.55 -8.70
C PHE A 68 -6.38 -4.44 -7.30
N SER A 69 -5.32 -3.66 -7.17
CA SER A 69 -4.71 -3.33 -5.88
C SER A 69 -4.88 -1.84 -5.57
N LEU A 70 -5.21 -1.50 -4.33
CA LEU A 70 -5.36 -0.11 -3.89
C LEU A 70 -4.63 0.17 -2.58
N CYS A 71 -3.95 1.31 -2.51
CA CYS A 71 -3.38 1.88 -1.30
C CYS A 71 -4.07 3.21 -0.97
N THR A 72 -4.48 3.38 0.30
CA THR A 72 -4.97 4.65 0.83
C THR A 72 -3.80 5.46 1.36
N GLY A 73 -3.62 6.66 0.80
CA GLY A 73 -2.43 7.48 0.99
C GLY A 73 -1.25 7.05 0.13
N PRO A 74 -0.07 7.65 0.34
CA PRO A 74 1.12 7.33 -0.44
C PRO A 74 1.52 5.87 -0.24
N ALA A 75 2.01 5.22 -1.30
CA ALA A 75 2.38 3.80 -1.29
C ALA A 75 3.54 3.45 -0.33
N LYS A 76 4.24 4.47 0.19
CA LYS A 76 5.27 4.38 1.23
C LYS A 76 5.11 5.59 2.16
N ARG A 77 5.39 5.41 3.45
CA ARG A 77 5.37 6.53 4.41
C ARG A 77 6.64 7.38 4.23
N GLY A 78 6.51 8.70 4.36
CA GLY A 78 7.65 9.63 4.27
C GLY A 78 8.11 9.96 2.84
N LEU A 79 7.28 9.75 1.82
CA LEU A 79 7.57 10.25 0.47
C LEU A 79 7.67 11.78 0.46
N THR A 80 8.48 12.32 -0.45
CA THR A 80 8.60 13.77 -0.62
C THR A 80 7.31 14.36 -1.18
N PRO A 81 6.97 15.62 -0.88
CA PRO A 81 5.91 16.32 -1.59
C PRO A 81 6.23 16.51 -3.07
N LEU A 82 5.18 16.68 -3.87
CA LEU A 82 5.30 17.02 -5.29
C LEU A 82 5.89 18.43 -5.50
N MET A 83 5.56 19.35 -4.59
CA MET A 83 6.03 20.75 -4.53
C MET A 83 5.70 21.34 -3.15
N PRO A 84 6.20 22.54 -2.79
CA PRO A 84 5.82 23.22 -1.55
C PRO A 84 4.31 23.32 -1.39
N GLY A 85 3.80 22.94 -0.22
CA GLY A 85 2.35 22.99 0.07
C GLY A 85 1.53 21.87 -0.59
N SER A 86 2.10 21.06 -1.48
CA SER A 86 1.43 19.89 -2.05
C SER A 86 1.70 18.65 -1.18
N THR A 87 1.22 18.69 0.05
CA THR A 87 1.11 17.52 0.94
C THR A 87 -0.35 17.30 1.29
N LEU A 88 -0.82 16.06 1.23
CA LEU A 88 -2.16 15.71 1.69
C LEU A 88 -2.02 14.85 2.95
N PRO A 89 -2.09 15.43 4.16
CA PRO A 89 -2.16 14.63 5.37
C PRO A 89 -3.46 13.84 5.34
N LEU A 90 -3.36 12.53 5.28
CA LEU A 90 -4.53 11.64 5.22
C LEU A 90 -4.65 10.94 6.55
N TYR A 91 -5.77 11.20 7.22
CA TYR A 91 -6.14 10.47 8.41
C TYR A 91 -6.26 8.98 8.08
N ASN A 92 -5.66 8.13 8.92
CA ASN A 92 -5.62 6.68 8.73
C ASN A 92 -5.03 6.21 7.39
N ALA A 93 -4.08 6.97 6.79
CA ALA A 93 -3.29 6.47 5.67
C ALA A 93 -2.67 5.11 6.00
N THR A 94 -2.88 4.14 5.12
CA THR A 94 -2.49 2.76 5.38
C THR A 94 -1.07 2.49 4.89
N ASN A 95 -0.65 3.17 3.82
CA ASN A 95 0.65 3.00 3.16
C ASN A 95 0.93 1.54 2.77
N ALA A 96 -0.12 0.76 2.54
CA ALA A 96 -0.08 -0.64 2.17
C ALA A 96 -1.23 -0.94 1.22
N PHE A 97 -0.95 -1.76 0.20
CA PHE A 97 -1.95 -2.18 -0.77
C PHE A 97 -2.75 -3.37 -0.23
N TYR A 98 -4.07 -3.34 -0.41
CA TYR A 98 -4.88 -4.55 -0.50
C TYR A 98 -5.05 -4.94 -1.97
N GLU A 99 -5.52 -6.16 -2.21
CA GLU A 99 -5.80 -6.69 -3.52
C GLU A 99 -7.15 -7.43 -3.56
N ILE A 100 -7.86 -7.23 -4.67
CA ILE A 100 -9.02 -8.01 -5.08
C ILE A 100 -8.79 -8.50 -6.50
N LYS A 101 -9.50 -9.57 -6.87
CA LYS A 101 -9.54 -10.09 -8.23
C LYS A 101 -10.98 -10.10 -8.71
N LEU A 102 -11.23 -9.43 -9.83
CA LEU A 102 -12.51 -9.46 -10.51
C LEU A 102 -12.67 -10.83 -11.16
N GLU A 103 -13.58 -11.62 -10.62
CA GLU A 103 -13.93 -12.97 -11.07
C GLU A 103 -15.33 -12.97 -11.71
N GLU A 104 -15.81 -14.13 -12.15
CA GLU A 104 -17.13 -14.26 -12.79
C GLU A 104 -18.28 -13.97 -11.80
N THR A 105 -18.08 -14.23 -10.50
CA THR A 105 -19.07 -13.93 -9.46
C THR A 105 -18.50 -13.15 -8.25
N PRO A 106 -19.33 -12.37 -7.54
CA PRO A 106 -18.94 -11.69 -6.31
C PRO A 106 -18.38 -12.62 -5.22
N GLU A 107 -18.89 -13.85 -5.14
CA GLU A 107 -18.46 -14.86 -4.17
C GLU A 107 -17.05 -15.35 -4.47
N GLN A 108 -16.71 -15.55 -5.74
CA GLN A 108 -15.35 -15.91 -6.15
C GLN A 108 -14.35 -14.79 -5.81
N MET A 109 -14.72 -13.52 -6.07
CA MET A 109 -13.92 -12.37 -5.63
C MET A 109 -13.75 -12.34 -4.11
N MET A 110 -14.80 -12.65 -3.33
CA MET A 110 -14.73 -12.73 -1.87
C MET A 110 -13.80 -13.85 -1.41
N VAL A 111 -13.88 -15.03 -2.02
CA VAL A 111 -12.99 -16.18 -1.72
C VAL A 111 -11.54 -15.79 -1.97
N TYR A 112 -11.22 -15.20 -3.13
CA TYR A 112 -9.89 -14.71 -3.43
C TYR A 112 -9.40 -13.70 -2.37
N THR A 113 -10.24 -12.72 -2.03
CA THR A 113 -9.90 -11.67 -1.07
C THR A 113 -9.65 -12.24 0.33
N ARG A 114 -10.45 -13.24 0.75
CA ARG A 114 -10.26 -14.00 2.01
C ARG A 114 -8.93 -14.72 2.01
N ASP A 115 -8.61 -15.45 0.95
CA ASP A 115 -7.41 -16.27 0.87
C ASP A 115 -6.14 -15.42 0.93
N MET A 116 -6.16 -14.26 0.26
CA MET A 116 -5.10 -13.25 0.39
C MET A 116 -4.98 -12.69 1.81
N ALA A 117 -6.10 -12.40 2.48
CA ALA A 117 -6.09 -11.96 3.88
C ALA A 117 -5.49 -13.03 4.80
N THR A 118 -5.89 -14.29 4.62
CA THR A 118 -5.34 -15.43 5.36
C THR A 118 -3.84 -15.57 5.14
N ALA A 119 -3.37 -15.49 3.89
CA ALA A 119 -1.95 -15.60 3.56
C ALA A 119 -1.12 -14.51 4.26
N PHE A 120 -1.56 -13.25 4.18
CA PHE A 120 -0.84 -12.14 4.82
C PHE A 120 -0.87 -12.20 6.35
N ILE A 121 -1.99 -12.63 6.95
CA ILE A 121 -2.05 -12.82 8.41
C ILE A 121 -1.02 -13.85 8.85
N LYS A 122 -0.99 -15.02 8.18
CA LYS A 122 -0.02 -16.09 8.48
C LYS A 122 1.42 -15.64 8.31
N GLU A 123 1.70 -14.89 7.25
CA GLU A 123 3.03 -14.31 7.01
C GLU A 123 3.42 -13.32 8.11
N ALA A 124 2.52 -12.40 8.48
CA ALA A 124 2.73 -11.43 9.54
C ALA A 124 3.00 -12.10 10.91
N GLU A 125 2.23 -13.14 11.25
CA GLU A 125 2.45 -13.96 12.46
C GLU A 125 3.84 -14.60 12.46
N ALA A 126 4.22 -15.24 11.35
CA ALA A 126 5.51 -15.90 11.22
C ALA A 126 6.67 -14.91 11.37
N ILE A 127 6.59 -13.74 10.72
CA ILE A 127 7.61 -12.70 10.81
C ILE A 127 7.74 -12.17 12.25
N LEU A 128 6.62 -11.88 12.94
CA LEU A 128 6.65 -11.35 14.31
C LEU A 128 7.20 -12.35 15.33
N LYS A 129 6.95 -13.65 15.12
CA LYS A 129 7.50 -14.71 15.96
C LYS A 129 9.01 -14.87 15.75
N GLY A 130 9.48 -14.71 14.52
CA GLY A 130 10.88 -14.94 14.14
C GLY A 130 11.83 -13.76 14.30
N LYS A 131 11.35 -12.57 14.66
CA LYS A 131 12.17 -11.34 14.72
C LYS A 131 12.26 -10.78 16.14
N GLU A 132 13.48 -10.51 16.59
CA GLU A 132 13.70 -9.71 17.78
C GLU A 132 13.42 -8.24 17.48
N LEU A 133 12.57 -7.62 18.30
CA LEU A 133 12.10 -6.25 18.16
C LEU A 133 12.08 -5.62 19.54
N ASN A 134 12.35 -4.32 19.62
CA ASN A 134 12.13 -3.59 20.88
C ASN A 134 10.65 -3.63 21.28
N LEU A 135 10.38 -3.53 22.59
CA LEU A 135 9.04 -3.70 23.16
C LEU A 135 7.99 -2.76 22.53
N GLY A 136 8.34 -1.50 22.31
CA GLY A 136 7.41 -0.52 21.73
C GLY A 136 7.01 -0.86 20.29
N THR A 137 7.99 -1.25 19.47
CA THR A 137 7.75 -1.66 18.08
C THR A 137 6.94 -2.95 18.04
N ARG A 138 7.30 -3.94 18.86
CA ARG A 138 6.57 -5.21 18.96
C ARG A 138 5.10 -4.98 19.30
N LYS A 139 4.81 -4.22 20.37
CA LYS A 139 3.44 -3.93 20.82
C LYS A 139 2.63 -3.21 19.73
N MET A 140 3.24 -2.28 19.01
CA MET A 140 2.57 -1.57 17.92
C MET A 140 2.20 -2.51 16.76
N LEU A 141 3.13 -3.39 16.34
CA LEU A 141 2.88 -4.34 15.26
C LEU A 141 1.89 -5.46 15.66
N GLU A 142 1.97 -5.95 16.89
CA GLU A 142 0.97 -6.87 17.45
C GLU A 142 -0.43 -6.24 17.48
N GLY A 143 -0.53 -4.93 17.74
CA GLY A 143 -1.78 -4.18 17.61
C GLY A 143 -2.35 -4.21 16.19
N TYR A 144 -1.52 -4.01 15.15
CA TYR A 144 -1.98 -4.15 13.77
C TYR A 144 -2.40 -5.58 13.43
N LEU A 145 -1.64 -6.59 13.88
CA LEU A 145 -2.01 -7.99 13.66
C LEU A 145 -3.35 -8.33 14.34
N SER A 146 -3.57 -7.86 15.56
CA SER A 146 -4.84 -8.02 16.27
C SER A 146 -6.01 -7.40 15.50
N MET A 147 -5.86 -6.18 14.98
CA MET A 147 -6.87 -5.55 14.11
C MET A 147 -7.14 -6.37 12.83
N ALA A 148 -6.10 -7.01 12.27
CA ALA A 148 -6.26 -7.87 11.11
C ALA A 148 -7.16 -9.08 11.42
N HIS A 149 -6.94 -9.74 12.55
CA HIS A 149 -7.78 -10.86 13.02
C HIS A 149 -9.22 -10.42 13.33
N GLU A 150 -9.41 -9.25 13.93
CA GLU A 150 -10.74 -8.73 14.25
C GLU A 150 -11.58 -8.50 12.98
N GLU A 151 -11.00 -7.83 11.98
CA GLU A 151 -11.67 -7.62 10.68
C GLU A 151 -11.91 -8.96 9.97
N PHE A 152 -10.94 -9.89 10.01
CA PHE A 152 -11.12 -11.21 9.42
C PHE A 152 -12.29 -11.98 10.08
N LYS A 153 -12.35 -11.99 11.41
CA LYS A 153 -13.44 -12.63 12.16
C LYS A 153 -14.79 -11.95 11.89
N ARG A 154 -14.83 -10.63 11.76
CA ARG A 154 -16.03 -9.90 11.37
C ARG A 154 -16.54 -10.35 10.00
N ALA A 155 -15.64 -10.58 9.04
CA ALA A 155 -16.00 -11.09 7.72
C ALA A 155 -16.62 -12.49 7.78
N GLU A 156 -16.04 -13.41 8.58
CA GLU A 156 -16.58 -14.77 8.75
C GLU A 156 -18.01 -14.77 9.30
N ASN A 157 -18.33 -13.86 10.22
CA ASN A 157 -19.68 -13.73 10.79
C ASN A 157 -20.72 -13.22 9.79
N LEU A 158 -20.30 -12.60 8.67
CA LEU A 158 -21.19 -12.05 7.64
C LEU A 158 -21.54 -13.10 6.57
N LYS A 159 -20.82 -14.22 6.48
CA LYS A 159 -21.01 -15.25 5.44
C LYS A 159 -22.30 -16.06 5.59
N THR A 160 -23.01 -15.91 6.70
CA THR A 160 -24.20 -16.71 7.01
C THR A 160 -25.42 -16.34 6.16
N ASP A 161 -25.37 -15.25 5.39
CA ASP A 161 -26.44 -14.79 4.52
C ASP A 161 -25.87 -14.49 3.12
N ALA A 162 -26.42 -15.14 2.08
CA ALA A 162 -25.93 -15.11 0.70
C ALA A 162 -26.27 -13.82 -0.07
N SER A 163 -26.64 -12.74 0.62
CA SER A 163 -26.92 -11.46 -0.02
C SER A 163 -25.66 -10.78 -0.56
N ILE A 164 -25.79 -10.04 -1.68
CA ILE A 164 -24.70 -9.21 -2.23
C ILE A 164 -24.19 -8.19 -1.20
N TYR A 165 -25.05 -7.73 -0.29
CA TYR A 165 -24.68 -6.85 0.81
C TYR A 165 -23.68 -7.52 1.76
N CYS A 166 -23.92 -8.78 2.11
CA CYS A 166 -23.03 -9.57 2.95
C CYS A 166 -21.70 -9.83 2.26
N VAL A 167 -21.71 -10.20 0.97
CA VAL A 167 -20.50 -10.38 0.16
C VAL A 167 -19.67 -9.10 0.14
N ALA A 168 -20.26 -7.95 -0.22
CA ALA A 168 -19.56 -6.68 -0.27
C ALA A 168 -19.01 -6.27 1.11
N SER A 169 -19.77 -6.52 2.18
CA SER A 169 -19.34 -6.22 3.55
C SER A 169 -18.19 -7.11 4.00
N ALA A 170 -18.23 -8.40 3.67
CA ALA A 170 -17.15 -9.35 3.97
C ALA A 170 -15.87 -8.99 3.19
N VAL A 171 -15.98 -8.66 1.89
CA VAL A 171 -14.84 -8.20 1.08
C VAL A 171 -14.16 -6.98 1.71
N ARG A 172 -14.93 -5.98 2.16
CA ARG A 172 -14.36 -4.81 2.86
C ARG A 172 -13.62 -5.18 4.14
N CYS A 173 -14.13 -6.15 4.89
CA CYS A 173 -13.47 -6.62 6.11
C CYS A 173 -12.17 -7.37 5.76
N TYR A 174 -12.18 -8.23 4.73
CA TYR A 174 -10.98 -8.92 4.27
C TYR A 174 -9.92 -7.98 3.72
N THR A 175 -10.27 -6.97 2.92
CA THR A 175 -9.28 -5.99 2.44
C THR A 175 -8.68 -5.19 3.59
N ARG A 176 -9.46 -4.81 4.61
CA ARG A 176 -8.92 -4.20 5.83
C ARG A 176 -7.96 -5.14 6.57
N ALA A 177 -8.31 -6.42 6.70
CA ALA A 177 -7.44 -7.43 7.30
C ALA A 177 -6.11 -7.57 6.53
N GLN A 178 -6.17 -7.66 5.19
CA GLN A 178 -4.98 -7.66 4.33
C GLN A 178 -4.09 -6.45 4.61
N VAL A 179 -4.66 -5.23 4.62
CA VAL A 179 -3.88 -4.01 4.86
C VAL A 179 -3.19 -4.05 6.21
N ARG A 180 -3.88 -4.43 7.29
CA ARG A 180 -3.31 -4.45 8.63
C ARG A 180 -2.19 -5.48 8.76
N ALA A 181 -2.36 -6.68 8.19
CA ALA A 181 -1.29 -7.67 8.12
C ALA A 181 -0.10 -7.17 7.28
N ARG A 182 -0.37 -6.53 6.14
CA ARG A 182 0.67 -5.91 5.29
C ARG A 182 1.41 -4.77 5.97
N GLN A 183 0.78 -4.02 6.88
CA GLN A 183 1.48 -3.01 7.68
C GLN A 183 2.52 -3.64 8.61
N VAL A 184 2.24 -4.83 9.16
CA VAL A 184 3.22 -5.61 9.92
C VAL A 184 4.35 -6.09 9.03
N ILE A 185 4.01 -6.73 7.91
CA ILE A 185 4.99 -7.27 6.95
C ILE A 185 5.92 -6.16 6.45
N ASN A 186 5.36 -5.07 5.93
CA ASN A 186 6.13 -3.98 5.34
C ASN A 186 6.98 -3.20 6.36
N ALA A 187 6.60 -3.19 7.64
CA ALA A 187 7.40 -2.52 8.68
C ALA A 187 8.69 -3.27 8.99
N ILE A 188 8.69 -4.60 8.84
CA ILE A 188 9.83 -5.47 9.13
C ILE A 188 10.61 -5.80 7.86
N ASN A 189 9.90 -6.09 6.77
CA ASN A 189 10.43 -6.42 5.45
C ASN A 189 9.86 -5.42 4.42
N PRO A 190 10.42 -4.20 4.33
CA PRO A 190 9.93 -3.19 3.40
C PRO A 190 9.96 -3.71 1.95
N PRO A 191 8.87 -3.56 1.19
CA PRO A 191 8.88 -3.94 -0.22
C PRO A 191 9.75 -2.96 -1.02
N SER A 192 10.24 -3.39 -2.19
CA SER A 192 11.09 -2.54 -3.03
C SER A 192 10.44 -1.19 -3.35
N SER A 193 11.28 -0.15 -3.30
CA SER A 193 10.95 1.23 -3.72
C SER A 193 11.72 1.66 -4.97
N ASN A 194 12.46 0.76 -5.60
CA ASN A 194 13.08 1.00 -6.90
C ASN A 194 12.61 -0.12 -7.84
N PRO A 195 11.80 0.19 -8.86
CA PRO A 195 11.22 -0.83 -9.72
C PRO A 195 12.27 -1.63 -10.51
N VAL A 196 13.48 -1.07 -10.71
CA VAL A 196 14.59 -1.77 -11.36
C VAL A 196 15.10 -2.96 -10.53
N ASP A 197 14.88 -2.97 -9.22
CA ASP A 197 15.26 -4.11 -8.35
C ASP A 197 14.37 -5.35 -8.60
N LEU A 198 13.36 -5.25 -9.47
CA LEU A 198 12.37 -6.28 -9.77
C LEU A 198 12.47 -6.83 -11.22
N LEU A 199 13.52 -6.44 -11.95
CA LEU A 199 13.84 -6.96 -13.29
C LEU A 199 14.84 -8.11 -13.16
#